data_AF-A0AAD3NC46-F1
#
_entry.id   AF-A0AAD3NC46-F1
#
_cell.length_a   1.000
_cell.length_b   1.000
_cell.length_c   1.000
_cell.angle_alpha   90.00
_cell.angle_beta   90.00
_cell.angle_gamma   90.00
#
_symmetry.space_group_name_H-M   'P 1'
#
loop_
_entity.id
_entity.type
_entity.pdbx_description
1 polymer ?
#
loop_
_entity_poly.entity_id
_entity_poly.type
_entity_poly.pdbx_seq_one_letter_code
_entity_poly.pdbx_strand_id
1 'polypeptide(L)'
;MEVAALGRPFHLGMLYDCRRDLLIPGMTLWDFNDLKNNIQERPQNYNDFEIVASESIEDKSSALNVSIISRKLLWTGLRLVDQPNT
;
A
#
# COMPACT_ATOMS: atom_id res chain seq x y z
N MET A 1 -6.51 -11.60 0.26
CA MET A 1 -5.22 -10.90 0.42
C MET A 1 -5.57 -9.46 0.74
N GLU A 2 -4.98 -8.91 1.80
CA GLU A 2 -5.15 -7.52 2.20
C GLU A 2 -3.78 -6.83 2.09
N VAL A 3 -3.78 -5.59 1.62
CA VAL A 3 -2.55 -4.82 1.39
C VAL A 3 -2.79 -3.40 1.87
N ALA A 4 -1.89 -2.90 2.73
CA ALA A 4 -1.94 -1.52 3.18
C ALA A 4 -1.75 -0.55 1.99
N ALA A 5 -2.60 0.47 1.90
CA ALA A 5 -2.50 1.46 0.83
C ALA A 5 -1.20 2.29 0.92
N LEU A 6 -0.72 2.54 2.15
CA LEU A 6 0.51 3.31 2.44
C LEU A 6 0.58 4.65 1.68
N GLY A 7 -0.56 5.32 1.55
CA GLY A 7 -0.67 6.61 0.83
C GLY A 7 -0.61 6.53 -0.69
N ARG A 8 -0.52 5.33 -1.28
CA ARG A 8 -0.53 5.17 -2.75
C ARG A 8 -1.92 5.49 -3.30
N PRO A 9 -2.03 6.25 -4.41
CA PRO A 9 -3.30 6.46 -5.07
C PRO A 9 -3.76 5.16 -5.74
N PHE A 10 -5.02 4.76 -5.51
CA PHE A 10 -5.64 3.63 -6.19
C PHE A 10 -7.12 3.90 -6.47
N HIS A 11 -7.65 3.22 -7.47
CA HIS A 11 -9.06 3.27 -7.84
C HIS A 11 -9.64 1.86 -7.82
N LEU A 12 -10.96 1.76 -7.63
CA LEU A 12 -11.64 0.48 -7.75
C LEU A 12 -11.38 -0.13 -9.13
N GLY A 13 -11.20 -1.45 -9.21
CA GLY A 13 -10.99 -2.17 -10.46
C GLY A 13 -9.57 -2.13 -11.02
N MET A 14 -8.63 -1.39 -10.40
CA MET A 14 -7.21 -1.45 -10.76
C MET A 14 -6.61 -2.83 -10.49
N LEU A 15 -5.70 -3.25 -11.35
CA LEU A 15 -4.93 -4.47 -11.16
C LEU A 15 -3.75 -4.25 -10.20
N TYR A 16 -3.40 -5.31 -9.47
CA TYR A 16 -2.28 -5.31 -8.53
C TYR A 16 -1.33 -6.47 -8.81
N ASP A 17 -0.03 -6.16 -8.98
CA ASP A 17 1.04 -7.15 -9.09
C ASP A 17 1.59 -7.47 -7.69
N CYS A 18 1.18 -8.63 -7.17
CA CYS A 18 1.59 -9.11 -5.85
C CYS A 18 3.08 -9.45 -5.71
N ARG A 19 3.80 -9.66 -6.83
CA ARG A 19 5.22 -10.00 -6.78
C ARG A 19 6.08 -8.76 -6.58
N ARG A 20 5.60 -7.62 -7.08
CA ARG A 20 6.32 -6.33 -7.07
C ARG A 20 5.74 -5.31 -6.10
N ASP A 21 4.58 -5.61 -5.50
CA ASP A 21 3.82 -4.67 -4.66
C ASP A 21 3.46 -3.38 -5.42
N LEU A 22 3.00 -3.53 -6.67
CA LEU A 22 2.70 -2.41 -7.57
C LEU A 22 1.24 -2.44 -8.03
N LEU A 23 0.61 -1.27 -7.97
CA LEU A 23 -0.66 -1.00 -8.64
C LEU A 23 -0.39 -0.71 -10.11
N ILE A 24 -1.18 -1.30 -11.00
CA ILE A 24 -1.08 -1.10 -12.45
C ILE A 24 -2.13 -0.07 -12.85
N PRO A 25 -1.74 1.20 -13.09
CA PRO A 25 -2.67 2.23 -13.53
C PRO A 25 -3.12 2.00 -14.98
N GLY A 26 -4.31 2.47 -15.32
CA GLY A 26 -4.82 2.47 -16.70
C GLY A 26 -5.30 1.12 -17.23
N MET A 27 -5.22 0.05 -16.43
CA MET A 27 -5.75 -1.27 -16.79
C MET A 27 -6.80 -1.70 -15.78
N THR A 28 -8.01 -1.97 -16.27
CA THR A 28 -9.15 -2.47 -15.48
C THR A 28 -9.76 -3.67 -16.20
N LEU A 29 -10.27 -4.65 -15.44
CA LEU A 29 -10.98 -5.79 -16.01
C LEU A 29 -12.41 -5.45 -16.44
N TRP A 30 -12.96 -4.39 -15.86
CA TRP A 30 -14.32 -3.94 -16.08
C TRP A 30 -14.31 -2.66 -16.91
N ASP A 31 -15.36 -2.48 -17.72
CA ASP A 31 -15.66 -1.18 -18.33
C ASP A 31 -15.90 -0.14 -17.23
N PHE A 32 -15.46 1.08 -17.49
CA PHE A 32 -15.53 2.16 -16.51
C PHE A 32 -16.97 2.51 -16.13
N ASN A 33 -17.91 2.49 -17.08
CA ASN A 33 -19.31 2.82 -16.81
C ASN A 33 -19.98 1.74 -15.97
N ASP A 34 -19.73 0.47 -16.32
CA ASP A 34 -20.26 -0.66 -15.56
C ASP A 34 -19.73 -0.66 -14.13
N LEU A 35 -18.42 -0.40 -13.96
CA LEU A 35 -17.82 -0.30 -12.64
C LEU A 35 -18.47 0.83 -11.82
N LYS A 36 -18.59 2.03 -12.41
CA LYS A 36 -19.15 3.21 -11.76
C LYS A 36 -20.60 3.02 -11.32
N ASN A 37 -21.41 2.36 -12.15
CA ASN A 37 -22.83 2.10 -11.85
C ASN A 37 -23.04 1.11 -10.69
N ASN A 38 -22.01 0.34 -10.32
CA ASN A 38 -22.07 -0.70 -9.30
C ASN A 38 -21.27 -0.34 -8.03
N ILE A 39 -20.78 0.89 -7.90
CA ILE A 39 -20.09 1.35 -6.68
C ILE A 39 -21.12 1.54 -5.57
N GLN A 40 -20.91 0.88 -4.44
CA GLN A 40 -21.63 1.12 -3.20
C GLN A 40 -20.65 1.50 -2.10
N GLU A 41 -20.85 2.67 -1.50
CA GLU A 41 -20.06 3.13 -0.36
C GLU A 41 -20.74 2.75 0.95
N ARG A 42 -19.93 2.33 1.93
CA ARG A 42 -20.38 2.07 3.30
C ARG A 42 -19.42 2.78 4.26
N PRO A 43 -19.87 3.78 5.02
CA PRO A 43 -19.01 4.46 5.99
C PRO A 43 -18.43 3.47 7.00
N GLN A 44 -17.11 3.54 7.24
CA GLN A 44 -16.38 2.74 8.23
C GLN A 44 -15.66 3.68 9.19
N ASN A 45 -16.42 4.30 10.10
CA ASN A 45 -15.86 5.25 11.05
C ASN A 45 -15.10 4.49 12.15
N TYR A 46 -13.79 4.66 12.21
CA TYR A 46 -12.92 4.10 13.24
C TYR A 46 -11.87 5.15 13.63
N ASN A 47 -11.58 5.26 14.93
CA ASN A 47 -10.54 6.15 15.44
C ASN A 47 -9.81 5.43 16.57
N ASP A 48 -8.49 5.30 16.41
CA ASP A 48 -7.58 4.68 17.35
C ASP A 48 -6.21 5.34 17.21
N PHE A 49 -5.40 5.34 18.26
CA PHE A 49 -4.09 5.99 18.26
C PHE A 49 -3.05 5.15 19.00
N GLU A 50 -1.85 5.14 18.45
CA GLU A 50 -0.69 4.46 19.02
C GLU A 50 0.50 5.43 19.02
N ILE A 51 1.20 5.51 20.16
CA ILE A 51 2.41 6.33 20.30
C ILE A 51 3.61 5.40 20.33
N VAL A 52 4.38 5.40 19.24
CA VAL A 52 5.62 4.61 19.12
C VAL A 52 6.80 5.51 19.47
N ALA A 53 7.48 5.22 20.58
CA ALA A 53 8.65 5.97 21.06
C ALA A 53 9.97 5.46 20.47
N SER A 54 9.96 4.33 19.78
CA SER A 54 11.14 3.74 19.15
C SER A 54 11.32 4.23 17.70
N GLU A 55 12.57 4.27 17.26
CA GLU A 55 12.91 4.65 15.89
C GLU A 55 13.18 3.46 14.96
N SER A 56 13.02 2.23 15.45
CA SER A 56 13.23 1.01 14.68
C SER A 56 12.28 0.90 13.48
N ILE A 57 12.81 0.37 12.38
CA ILE A 57 12.05 0.09 11.15
C ILE A 57 11.00 -1.00 11.42
N GLU A 58 11.30 -1.97 12.27
CA GLU A 58 10.39 -3.05 12.64
C GLU A 58 9.15 -2.48 13.34
N ASP A 59 9.36 -1.61 14.31
CA ASP A 59 8.29 -0.98 15.10
C ASP A 59 7.42 -0.08 14.22
N LYS A 60 8.05 0.77 13.38
CA LYS A 60 7.33 1.63 12.41
C LYS A 60 6.57 0.82 11.36
N SER A 61 7.11 -0.30 10.89
CA SER A 61 6.46 -1.16 9.91
C SER A 61 5.28 -1.94 10.50
N SER A 62 5.35 -2.30 11.79
CA SER A 62 4.26 -2.93 12.54
C SER A 62 3.09 -1.96 12.71
N ALA A 63 3.36 -0.73 13.15
CA ALA A 63 2.35 0.31 13.33
C ALA A 63 1.61 0.66 12.01
N LEU A 64 2.30 0.56 10.87
CA LEU A 64 1.72 0.79 9.53
C LEU A 64 1.07 -0.46 8.91
N ASN A 65 0.98 -1.58 9.65
CA ASN A 65 0.46 -2.87 9.18
C ASN A 65 1.05 -3.30 7.81
N VAL A 66 2.36 -3.09 7.64
CA VAL A 66 3.05 -3.34 6.37
C VAL A 66 3.25 -4.84 6.19
N SER A 67 2.79 -5.40 5.07
CA SER A 67 2.99 -6.82 4.74
C SER A 67 4.48 -7.19 4.63
N ILE A 68 4.83 -8.49 4.76
CA ILE A 68 6.24 -8.96 4.64
C ILE A 68 6.87 -8.56 3.29
N ILE A 69 6.09 -8.53 2.21
CA ILE A 69 6.57 -8.17 0.86
C ILE A 69 6.86 -6.67 0.80
N SER A 70 5.94 -5.84 1.28
CA SER A 70 6.12 -4.39 1.35
C SER A 70 7.28 -4.01 2.28
N ARG A 71 7.49 -4.75 3.39
CA ARG A 71 8.69 -4.61 4.25
C ARG A 71 9.97 -4.88 3.48
N LYS A 72 9.98 -5.94 2.67
CA LYS A 72 11.14 -6.27 1.83
C LYS A 72 11.43 -5.18 0.80
N LEU A 73 10.40 -4.61 0.16
CA LEU A 73 10.56 -3.49 -0.77
C LEU A 73 11.11 -2.24 -0.06
N LEU A 74 10.59 -1.89 1.12
CA LEU A 74 11.09 -0.79 1.95
C LEU A 74 12.57 -0.98 2.29
N TRP A 75 12.96 -2.17 2.76
CA TRP A 75 14.36 -2.49 3.06
C TRP A 75 15.26 -2.40 1.83
N THR A 76 14.78 -2.85 0.65
CA THR A 76 15.54 -2.67 -0.59
C THR A 76 15.69 -1.22 -0.99
N GLY A 77 14.65 -0.39 -0.81
CA GLY A 77 14.70 1.05 -1.07
C GLY A 77 15.69 1.78 -0.17
N LEU A 78 15.67 1.50 1.14
CA LEU A 78 16.64 2.07 2.09
C LEU A 78 18.09 1.68 1.73
N ARG A 79 18.30 0.42 1.32
CA ARG A 79 19.62 -0.02 0.85
C ARG A 79 20.10 0.74 -0.39
N LEU A 80 19.19 1.19 -1.26
CA LEU A 80 19.54 2.00 -2.43
C LEU A 80 19.85 3.46 -2.07
N VAL A 81 19.24 4.00 -1.01
CA VAL A 81 19.52 5.36 -0.49
C VAL A 81 20.88 5.42 0.23
N ASP A 82 21.28 4.33 0.88
CA ASP A 82 22.59 4.22 1.54
C ASP A 82 23.75 3.85 0.59
N GLN A 83 23.50 3.68 -0.72
CA GLN A 83 24.60 3.53 -1.67
C GLN A 83 25.19 4.91 -1.98
N PRO A 84 26.49 5.16 -1.72
CA PRO A 84 27.12 6.39 -2.14
C PRO A 84 27.03 6.48 -3.67
N ASN A 85 26.41 7.54 -4.17
CA ASN A 85 26.42 7.92 -5.58
C ASN A 85 27.86 7.78 -6.09
N THR A 86 28.10 6.83 -6.98
CA THR A 86 29.36 6.74 -7.73
C THR A 86 29.25 7.63 -8.96
#